data_AF-A0A0I9WG51-F1
#
_entry.id   AF-A0A0I9WG51-F1
#
_cell.length_a   1.000
_cell.length_b   1.000
_cell.length_c   1.000
_cell.angle_alpha   90.00
_cell.angle_beta   90.00
_cell.angle_gamma   90.00
#
_symmetry.space_group_name_H-M   'P 1'
#
loop_
_entity.id
_entity.type
_entity.pdbx_description
1 polymer ?
#
loop_
_entity_poly.entity_id
_entity_poly.type
_entity_poly.pdbx_seq_one_letter_code
_entity_poly.pdbx_strand_id
1 'polypeptide(L)'
;MTEVNFNTKIARQRGKHLSKEERETLNALLKQSYSYRKIAKYIGVSPQTVVNEVNRGTVRQKKKINGKISYFNIYDPTYAHERYKQKHLLCHRLF
;
A
#
# COMPACT_ATOMS: atom_id res chain seq x y z
N MET A 1 -1.31 -16.60 -21.52
CA MET A 1 -1.18 -16.23 -20.09
C MET A 1 0.30 -16.11 -19.80
N THR A 2 0.86 -14.90 -19.79
CA THR A 2 2.30 -14.70 -19.62
C THR A 2 2.65 -14.74 -18.13
N GLU A 3 3.35 -15.79 -17.72
CA GLU A 3 3.99 -15.85 -16.41
C GLU A 3 5.21 -14.92 -16.41
N VAL A 4 4.98 -13.66 -16.02
CA VAL A 4 6.08 -12.73 -15.76
C VAL A 4 6.77 -13.12 -14.45
N ASN A 5 7.91 -13.79 -14.59
CA ASN A 5 8.75 -14.26 -13.50
C ASN A 5 9.67 -13.11 -13.04
N PHE A 6 9.20 -12.30 -12.09
CA PHE A 6 9.98 -11.20 -11.52
C PHE A 6 10.93 -11.72 -10.42
N ASN A 7 12.04 -12.33 -10.85
CA ASN A 7 13.11 -12.72 -9.94
C ASN A 7 14.19 -11.62 -9.90
N THR A 8 13.88 -10.44 -9.37
CA THR A 8 14.89 -9.47 -8.95
C THR A 8 15.05 -9.56 -7.43
N LYS A 9 15.64 -10.68 -6.99
CA LYS A 9 15.92 -10.99 -5.59
C LYS A 9 17.10 -10.15 -5.07
N ILE A 10 16.95 -8.82 -5.03
CA ILE A 10 17.69 -8.04 -4.03
C ILE A 10 17.03 -8.41 -2.70
N ALA A 11 17.71 -9.18 -1.86
CA ALA A 11 17.18 -9.57 -0.56
C ALA A 11 16.78 -8.32 0.21
N ARG A 12 15.47 -8.14 0.41
CA ARG A 12 14.94 -6.99 1.17
C ARG A 12 15.59 -6.99 2.55
N GLN A 13 16.29 -5.90 2.88
CA GLN A 13 16.90 -5.76 4.21
C GLN A 13 15.81 -5.84 5.29
N ARG A 14 16.04 -6.67 6.30
CA ARG A 14 15.11 -6.85 7.41
C ARG A 14 14.82 -5.51 8.09
N GLY A 15 13.56 -5.25 8.39
CA GLY A 15 13.12 -3.99 9.01
C GLY A 15 12.88 -2.83 8.03
N LYS A 16 13.08 -3.01 6.72
CA LYS A 16 12.72 -1.98 5.74
C LYS A 16 11.22 -1.89 5.52
N HIS A 17 10.66 -0.73 5.83
CA HIS A 17 9.28 -0.35 5.52
C HIS A 17 9.06 -0.22 4.03
N LEU A 18 7.79 -0.24 3.59
CA LEU A 18 7.50 -0.02 2.17
C LEU A 18 8.01 1.35 1.75
N SER A 19 8.62 1.44 0.57
CA SER A 19 8.97 2.72 -0.06
C SER A 19 7.69 3.42 -0.57
N LYS A 20 7.81 4.65 -1.08
CA LYS A 20 6.69 5.33 -1.73
C LYS A 20 6.29 4.60 -3.03
N GLU A 21 7.27 4.21 -3.83
CA GLU A 21 7.08 3.45 -5.08
C GLU A 21 6.41 2.10 -4.84
N GLU A 22 6.81 1.38 -3.78
CA GLU A 22 6.18 0.10 -3.39
C GLU A 22 4.71 0.29 -2.98
N ARG A 23 4.35 1.44 -2.40
CA ARG A 23 2.95 1.76 -2.10
C ARG A 23 2.16 2.11 -3.35
N GLU A 24 2.77 2.80 -4.31
CA GLU A 24 2.15 3.14 -5.59
C GLU A 24 1.87 1.90 -6.44
N THR A 25 2.83 0.97 -6.51
CA THR A 25 2.66 -0.33 -7.16
C THR A 25 1.57 -1.17 -6.47
N LEU A 26 1.54 -1.20 -5.13
CA LEU A 26 0.45 -1.82 -4.37
C LEU A 26 -0.92 -1.22 -4.76
N ASN A 27 -1.03 0.11 -4.84
CA ASN A 27 -2.27 0.78 -5.23
C ASN A 27 -2.70 0.39 -6.66
N ALA A 28 -1.77 0.37 -7.61
CA ALA A 28 -2.05 -0.04 -8.99
C ALA A 28 -2.59 -1.47 -9.06
N LEU A 29 -1.99 -2.40 -8.32
CA LEU A 29 -2.43 -3.80 -8.28
C LEU A 29 -3.78 -3.98 -7.57
N LEU A 30 -4.07 -3.20 -6.52
CA LEU A 30 -5.39 -3.20 -5.89
C LEU A 30 -6.48 -2.74 -6.85
N LYS A 31 -6.23 -1.69 -7.65
CA LYS A 31 -7.17 -1.22 -8.69
C LYS A 31 -7.43 -2.29 -9.76
N GLN A 32 -6.43 -3.14 -10.02
CA GLN A 32 -6.57 -4.29 -10.91
C GLN A 32 -7.19 -5.53 -10.22
N SER A 33 -7.70 -5.39 -8.99
CA SER A 33 -8.36 -6.46 -8.21
C SER A 33 -7.46 -7.67 -7.92
N TYR A 34 -6.15 -7.46 -7.78
CA TYR A 34 -5.23 -8.53 -7.38
C TYR A 34 -5.41 -8.90 -5.91
N SER A 35 -5.27 -10.20 -5.60
CA SER A 35 -5.29 -10.67 -4.21
C SER A 35 -4.04 -10.21 -3.45
N TYR A 36 -4.17 -9.98 -2.14
CA TYR A 36 -3.05 -9.52 -1.30
C TYR A 36 -1.82 -10.45 -1.36
N ARG A 37 -2.03 -11.77 -1.50
CA ARG A 37 -0.93 -12.74 -1.67
C ARG A 37 -0.19 -12.53 -2.99
N LYS A 38 -0.90 -12.26 -4.09
CA LYS A 38 -0.30 -12.01 -5.41
C LYS A 38 0.48 -10.70 -5.41
N ILE A 39 -0.07 -9.67 -4.78
CA ILE A 39 0.60 -8.38 -4.56
C ILE A 39 1.88 -8.56 -3.74
N ALA A 40 1.80 -9.32 -2.65
CA ALA A 40 2.94 -9.59 -1.78
C ALA A 40 4.08 -10.30 -2.53
N LYS A 41 3.75 -11.29 -3.37
CA LYS A 41 4.72 -11.98 -4.24
C LYS A 41 5.33 -11.03 -5.27
N TYR A 42 4.54 -10.12 -5.85
CA TYR A 42 5.02 -9.14 -6.83
C TYR A 42 6.01 -8.15 -6.22
N ILE A 43 5.73 -7.64 -5.02
CA ILE A 43 6.59 -6.66 -4.33
C ILE A 43 7.75 -7.35 -3.58
N GLY A 44 7.64 -8.64 -3.27
CA GLY A 44 8.63 -9.38 -2.47
C GLY A 44 8.50 -9.13 -0.96
N VAL A 45 7.28 -8.93 -0.45
CA VAL A 45 6.97 -8.73 0.97
C VAL A 45 6.06 -9.83 1.51
N SER A 46 5.87 -9.89 2.83
CA SER A 46 4.90 -10.83 3.41
C SER A 46 3.46 -10.39 3.11
N PRO A 47 2.49 -11.32 2.95
CA PRO A 47 1.08 -10.98 2.81
C PRO A 47 0.55 -10.12 3.96
N GLN A 48 1.06 -10.34 5.18
CA GLN A 48 0.70 -9.55 6.35
C GLN A 48 1.12 -8.08 6.19
N THR A 49 2.27 -7.82 5.57
CA THR A 49 2.75 -6.47 5.30
C THR A 49 1.78 -5.73 4.38
N VAL A 50 1.26 -6.40 3.35
CA VAL A 50 0.25 -5.82 2.43
C VAL A 50 -1.02 -5.47 3.20
N VAL A 51 -1.55 -6.40 4.00
CA VAL A 51 -2.76 -6.16 4.80
C VAL A 51 -2.59 -4.98 5.76
N ASN A 52 -1.46 -4.93 6.48
CA ASN A 52 -1.17 -3.84 7.41
C ASN A 52 -1.04 -2.49 6.67
N GLU A 53 -0.47 -2.49 5.48
CA GLU A 53 -0.36 -1.28 4.65
C GLU A 53 -1.72 -0.81 4.16
N VAL A 54 -2.55 -1.71 3.63
CA VAL A 54 -3.92 -1.39 3.20
C VAL A 54 -4.71 -0.82 4.36
N ASN A 55 -4.67 -1.45 5.54
CA ASN A 55 -5.37 -0.95 6.72
C ASN A 55 -4.88 0.43 7.16
N ARG A 56 -3.58 0.74 7.00
CA ARG A 56 -3.01 2.05 7.30
C ARG A 56 -3.49 3.14 6.32
N GLY A 57 -3.52 2.79 5.04
CA GLY A 57 -3.81 3.71 3.93
C GLY A 57 -5.28 3.79 3.50
N THR A 58 -6.15 2.94 4.04
CA THR A 58 -7.57 2.97 3.71
C THR A 58 -8.25 4.15 4.37
N VAL A 59 -8.81 5.04 3.54
CA VAL A 59 -9.53 6.24 3.97
C VAL A 59 -10.98 6.14 3.53
N ARG A 60 -11.89 6.51 4.42
CA ARG A 60 -13.31 6.65 4.10
C ARG A 60 -13.54 7.98 3.40
N GLN A 61 -13.73 7.94 2.09
CA GLN A 61 -13.99 9.11 1.27
C GLN A 61 -15.49 9.32 1.08
N LYS A 62 -15.87 10.60 0.96
CA LYS A 62 -17.24 11.03 0.62
C LYS A 62 -17.26 11.50 -0.83
N LYS A 63 -18.23 11.04 -1.62
CA LYS A 63 -18.49 11.53 -2.98
C LYS A 63 -19.97 11.81 -3.12
N LYS A 64 -20.28 12.95 -3.74
CA LYS A 64 -21.64 13.29 -4.12
C LYS A 64 -21.89 12.70 -5.51
N ILE A 65 -22.83 11.78 -5.62
CA ILE A 65 -23.24 11.14 -6.88
C ILE A 65 -24.73 11.42 -7.04
N ASN A 66 -25.11 12.10 -8.12
CA ASN A 66 -26.50 12.47 -8.43
C ASN A 66 -27.25 13.11 -7.24
N GLY A 67 -26.60 14.06 -6.56
CA GLY A 67 -27.20 14.76 -5.41
C GLY A 67 -27.11 14.03 -4.07
N LYS A 68 -26.84 12.71 -4.07
CA LYS A 68 -26.74 11.88 -2.85
C LYS A 68 -25.30 11.70 -2.41
N ILE A 69 -25.06 11.73 -1.09
CA ILE A 69 -23.75 11.49 -0.50
C ILE A 69 -23.54 9.98 -0.40
N SER A 70 -22.47 9.48 -0.98
CA SER A 70 -22.02 8.08 -0.87
C SER A 70 -20.66 8.03 -0.20
N TYR A 71 -20.46 7.00 0.63
CA TYR A 71 -19.20 6.73 1.31
C TYR A 71 -18.55 5.49 0.71
N PHE A 72 -17.24 5.55 0.48
CA PHE A 72 -16.45 4.42 0.00
C PHE A 72 -15.08 4.43 0.62
N ASN A 73 -14.53 3.24 0.80
CA ASN A 73 -13.19 3.04 1.33
C ASN A 73 -12.23 2.94 0.15
N ILE A 74 -11.27 3.86 0.07
CA ILE A 74 -10.20 3.82 -0.93
C ILE A 74 -8.87 3.78 -0.21
N TYR A 75 -7.99 2.91 -0.69
CA TYR A 75 -6.58 2.94 -0.33
C TYR A 75 -5.89 4.12 -1.03
N ASP A 76 -5.26 4.99 -0.26
CA ASP A 76 -4.46 6.10 -0.77
C ASP A 76 -2.98 5.92 -0.35
N PRO A 77 -2.06 5.72 -1.31
CA PRO A 77 -0.64 5.48 -1.01
C PRO A 77 0.06 6.70 -0.42
N THR A 78 -0.35 7.91 -0.79
CA THR A 78 0.22 9.16 -0.26
C THR A 78 -0.17 9.31 1.19
N TYR A 79 -1.45 9.12 1.50
CA TYR A 79 -1.96 9.14 2.87
C TYR A 79 -1.28 8.09 3.77
N ALA A 80 -1.11 6.86 3.26
CA ALA A 80 -0.44 5.79 3.98
C ALA A 80 1.02 6.15 4.34
N HIS A 81 1.72 6.78 3.39
CA HIS A 81 3.10 7.24 3.56
C HIS A 81 3.22 8.40 4.54
N GLU A 82 2.32 9.38 4.47
CA GLU A 82 2.26 10.51 5.39
C GLU A 82 1.98 10.04 6.81
N ARG A 83 1.00 9.16 7.01
CA ARG A 83 0.72 8.58 8.33
C ARG A 83 1.93 7.87 8.93
N TYR A 84 2.70 7.18 8.10
CA TYR A 84 3.95 6.56 8.53
C TYR A 84 4.97 7.64 8.95
N LYS A 85 5.20 8.67 8.12
CA LYS A 85 6.11 9.79 8.46
C LYS A 85 5.71 10.50 9.75
N GLN A 86 4.43 10.81 9.93
CA GLN A 86 3.92 11.47 11.13
C GLN A 86 4.22 10.67 12.39
N LYS A 87 4.00 9.34 12.38
CA LYS A 87 4.37 8.48 13.51
C LYS A 87 5.86 8.50 13.81
N HIS A 88 6.71 8.57 12.79
CA HIS A 88 8.16 8.65 12.97
C HIS A 88 8.62 9.99 13.57
N LEU A 89 8.01 11.10 13.15
CA LEU A 89 8.29 12.43 13.71
C LEU A 89 7.98 12.48 15.21
N LEU A 90 6.87 11.86 15.63
CA LEU A 90 6.50 11.76 17.05
C LEU A 90 7.50 10.93 17.89
N CYS A 91 8.27 10.05 17.25
CA CYS A 91 9.26 9.21 17.93
C CYS A 91 10.68 9.79 17.89
N HIS A 92 10.87 11.06 17.50
CA HIS A 92 12.17 11.74 17.41
C HIS A 92 13.26 10.99 16.61
N ARG A 93 12.85 10.13 15.67
CA ARG A 93 13.77 9.38 14.81
C ARG A 93 13.75 10.02 13.42
N LEU A 94 14.56 11.07 13.25
CA LEU A 94 14.80 11.67 11.94
C LEU A 94 15.52 10.64 11.04
N PHE A 95 15.13 10.63 9.76
CA PHE A 95 15.61 9.68 8.75
C PHE A 95 17.00 10.04 8.24
#